data_AF-B8BBM9-F1
#
_entry.id   AF-B8BBM9-F1
#
_cell.length_a   1.000
_cell.length_b   1.000
_cell.length_c   1.000
_cell.angle_alpha   90.00
_cell.angle_beta   90.00
_cell.angle_gamma   90.00
#
_symmetry.space_group_name_H-M   'P 1'
#
loop_
_entity.id
_entity.type
_entity.pdbx_description
1 polymer ?
#
loop_
_entity_poly.entity_id
_entity_poly.type
_entity_poly.pdbx_seq_one_letter_code
_entity_poly.pdbx_strand_id
1 'polypeptide(L)'
;MLGFIYTDSVPELDQQDGVVVAQHLLAAADMCGLDGLKIMCEEKLIAGATVETAATTLALAEQHGCPRLKARCVEVVAANLDAVMATEGYKHLMASSLLVMNDLLRAVRGRKS
;
A
#
# COMPACT_ATOMS: atom_id res chain seq x y z
N MET A 1 -17.87 0.72 -2.92
CA MET A 1 -18.13 1.54 -1.71
C MET A 1 -19.61 1.54 -1.30
N LEU A 2 -20.55 1.95 -2.17
CA LEU A 2 -21.98 1.95 -1.81
C LEU A 2 -22.49 0.56 -1.38
N GLY A 3 -22.09 -0.51 -2.05
CA GLY A 3 -22.42 -1.89 -1.64
C GLY A 3 -22.05 -2.16 -0.17
N PHE A 4 -20.81 -1.87 0.22
CA PHE A 4 -20.33 -2.05 1.59
C PHE A 4 -21.19 -1.34 2.64
N ILE A 5 -21.66 -0.12 2.38
CA ILE A 5 -22.50 0.62 3.34
C ILE A 5 -23.81 -0.12 3.65
N TYR A 6 -24.34 -0.87 2.68
CA TYR A 6 -25.62 -1.57 2.82
C TYR A 6 -25.48 -3.07 3.10
N THR A 7 -24.38 -3.69 2.71
CA THR A 7 -24.20 -5.15 2.76
C THR A 7 -22.95 -5.60 3.51
N ASP A 8 -22.15 -4.66 4.03
CA ASP A 8 -20.88 -4.89 4.73
C ASP A 8 -19.90 -5.78 3.93
N SER A 9 -20.06 -5.82 2.60
CA SER A 9 -19.35 -6.74 1.71
C SER A 9 -18.89 -6.04 0.44
N VAL A 10 -17.71 -6.45 -0.07
CA VAL A 10 -17.14 -5.96 -1.34
C VAL A 10 -16.63 -7.15 -2.16
N PRO A 11 -17.50 -7.82 -2.94
CA PRO A 11 -17.12 -9.00 -3.72
C PRO A 11 -16.06 -8.70 -4.80
N GLU A 12 -15.89 -7.44 -5.19
CA GLU A 12 -14.88 -7.01 -6.15
C GLU A 12 -13.43 -7.19 -5.63
N LEU A 13 -13.24 -7.28 -4.31
CA LEU A 13 -11.93 -7.53 -3.70
C LEU A 13 -11.45 -8.99 -3.86
N ASP A 14 -12.34 -9.91 -4.22
CA ASP A 14 -12.02 -11.32 -4.46
C ASP A 14 -11.77 -11.65 -5.94
N GLN A 15 -11.92 -10.65 -6.82
CA GLN A 15 -11.70 -10.80 -8.26
C GLN A 15 -10.21 -10.66 -8.61
N GLN A 16 -9.84 -11.03 -9.84
CA GLN A 16 -8.45 -10.94 -10.32
C GLN A 16 -7.88 -9.52 -10.21
N ASP A 17 -8.73 -8.51 -10.42
CA ASP A 17 -8.37 -7.09 -10.30
C ASP A 17 -8.52 -6.54 -8.86
N GLY A 18 -8.71 -7.41 -7.87
CA GLY A 18 -9.01 -7.04 -6.48
C GLY A 18 -7.97 -6.13 -5.84
N VAL A 19 -6.70 -6.22 -6.25
CA VAL A 19 -5.63 -5.31 -5.79
C VAL A 19 -5.84 -3.89 -6.32
N VAL A 20 -6.17 -3.74 -7.61
CA VAL A 20 -6.44 -2.44 -8.24
C VAL A 20 -7.72 -1.84 -7.64
N VAL A 21 -8.74 -2.66 -7.42
CA VAL A 21 -9.97 -2.24 -6.75
C VAL A 21 -9.68 -1.78 -5.32
N ALA A 22 -8.85 -2.51 -4.57
CA ALA A 22 -8.45 -2.15 -3.21
C ALA A 22 -7.71 -0.80 -3.16
N GLN A 23 -6.83 -0.50 -4.14
CA GLN A 23 -6.15 0.80 -4.20
C GLN A 23 -7.15 1.96 -4.33
N HIS A 24 -8.11 1.84 -5.26
CA HIS A 24 -9.14 2.86 -5.46
C HIS A 24 -10.08 2.99 -4.26
N LEU A 25 -10.48 1.86 -3.67
CA LEU A 25 -11.37 1.85 -2.52
C LEU A 25 -10.70 2.34 -1.24
N LEU A 26 -9.40 2.14 -1.05
CA LEU A 26 -8.69 2.64 0.14
C LEU A 26 -8.77 4.17 0.22
N ALA A 27 -8.58 4.86 -0.89
CA ALA A 27 -8.71 6.31 -0.96
C ALA A 27 -10.14 6.77 -0.62
N ALA A 28 -11.15 6.10 -1.16
CA ALA A 28 -12.55 6.41 -0.88
C ALA A 28 -12.95 6.09 0.58
N ALA A 29 -12.48 4.97 1.11
CA ALA A 29 -12.76 4.53 2.48
C ALA A 29 -12.17 5.53 3.50
N ASP A 30 -10.95 5.99 3.25
CA ASP A 30 -10.28 7.00 4.07
C ASP A 30 -11.01 8.34 4.06
N MET A 31 -11.37 8.84 2.86
CA MET A 31 -12.10 10.11 2.71
C MET A 31 -13.49 10.09 3.35
N CYS A 32 -14.11 8.92 3.47
CA CYS A 32 -15.46 8.78 4.00
C CYS A 32 -15.51 8.19 5.42
N GLY A 33 -14.35 7.95 6.06
CA GLY A 33 -14.28 7.42 7.42
C GLY A 33 -14.84 6.00 7.57
N LEU A 34 -14.73 5.17 6.54
CA LEU A 34 -15.17 3.77 6.59
C LEU A 34 -14.03 2.86 7.05
N ASP A 35 -13.76 2.84 8.36
CA ASP A 35 -12.62 2.12 8.94
C ASP A 35 -12.64 0.61 8.62
N GLY A 36 -13.82 -0.03 8.64
CA GLY A 36 -13.96 -1.45 8.29
C GLY A 36 -13.54 -1.74 6.84
N LEU A 37 -14.00 -0.90 5.90
CA LEU A 37 -13.64 -1.01 4.49
C LEU A 37 -12.15 -0.72 4.27
N LYS A 38 -11.60 0.25 5.00
CA LYS A 38 -10.18 0.61 4.97
C LYS A 38 -9.31 -0.59 5.36
N ILE A 39 -9.65 -1.26 6.47
CA ILE A 39 -8.94 -2.46 6.93
C ILE A 39 -9.01 -3.59 5.90
N MET A 40 -10.18 -3.84 5.31
CA MET A 40 -10.33 -4.88 4.27
C MET A 40 -9.45 -4.59 3.04
N CYS A 41 -9.39 -3.32 2.62
CA CYS A 41 -8.53 -2.90 1.51
C CYS A 41 -7.05 -3.07 1.88
N GLU A 42 -6.64 -2.69 3.10
CA GLU A 42 -5.27 -2.90 3.58
C GLU A 42 -4.87 -4.38 3.55
N GLU A 43 -5.72 -5.30 4.01
CA GLU A 43 -5.42 -6.73 4.01
C GLU A 43 -5.22 -7.30 2.60
N LYS A 44 -6.06 -6.87 1.65
CA LYS A 44 -5.91 -7.26 0.25
C LYS A 44 -4.64 -6.70 -0.38
N LEU A 45 -4.29 -5.45 -0.09
CA LEU A 45 -3.05 -4.83 -0.57
C LEU A 45 -1.81 -5.48 0.05
N ILE A 46 -1.86 -5.85 1.32
CA ILE A 46 -0.79 -6.61 2.01
C ILE A 46 -0.58 -7.97 1.33
N ALA A 47 -1.65 -8.69 1.03
CA ALA A 47 -1.59 -10.00 0.39
C ALA A 47 -1.12 -9.94 -1.08
N GLY A 48 -1.47 -8.86 -1.79
CA GLY A 48 -1.11 -8.65 -3.20
C GLY A 48 0.16 -7.85 -3.44
N ALA A 49 0.88 -7.43 -2.40
CA ALA A 49 2.09 -6.61 -2.55
C ALA A 49 3.23 -7.41 -3.19
N THR A 50 3.63 -7.00 -4.40
CA THR A 50 4.79 -7.55 -5.13
C THR A 50 5.92 -6.52 -5.18
N VAL A 51 7.11 -6.92 -5.63
CA VAL A 51 8.25 -6.01 -5.79
C VAL A 51 7.90 -4.82 -6.71
N GLU A 52 7.16 -5.07 -7.80
CA GLU A 52 6.75 -4.03 -8.74
C GLU A 52 5.71 -3.05 -8.17
N THR A 53 4.80 -3.55 -7.34
CA THR A 53 3.69 -2.75 -6.78
C THR A 53 3.97 -2.22 -5.37
N ALA A 54 5.07 -2.64 -4.73
CA ALA A 54 5.39 -2.26 -3.36
C ALA A 54 5.65 -0.76 -3.22
N ALA A 55 6.33 -0.14 -4.20
CA ALA A 55 6.63 1.29 -4.14
C ALA A 55 5.37 2.17 -4.32
N THR A 56 4.49 1.81 -5.26
CA THR A 56 3.23 2.54 -5.49
C THR A 56 2.25 2.35 -4.34
N THR A 57 2.13 1.12 -3.83
CA THR A 57 1.29 0.81 -2.66
C THR A 57 1.82 1.48 -1.39
N LEU A 58 3.14 1.62 -1.24
CA LEU A 58 3.75 2.35 -0.13
C LEU A 58 3.40 3.85 -0.15
N ALA A 59 3.43 4.47 -1.33
CA ALA A 59 3.01 5.88 -1.49
C ALA A 59 1.56 6.06 -1.06
N LEU A 60 0.69 5.13 -1.49
CA LEU A 60 -0.73 5.15 -1.18
C LEU A 60 -0.99 4.94 0.32
N ALA A 61 -0.24 4.04 0.97
CA ALA A 61 -0.32 3.80 2.41
C ALA A 61 0.11 5.02 3.24
N GLU A 62 1.15 5.75 2.79
CA GLU A 62 1.56 7.01 3.41
C GLU A 62 0.47 8.07 3.27
N GLN A 63 -0.06 8.25 2.07
CA GLN A 63 -1.05 9.26 1.75
C GLN A 63 -2.35 9.10 2.55
N HIS A 64 -2.79 7.86 2.76
CA HIS A 64 -4.04 7.53 3.45
C HIS A 64 -3.84 7.06 4.89
N GLY A 65 -2.65 7.27 5.47
CA GLY A 65 -2.39 6.96 6.88
C GLY A 65 -2.68 5.50 7.26
N CYS A 66 -2.15 4.54 6.49
CA CYS A 66 -2.34 3.10 6.68
C CYS A 66 -1.03 2.46 7.23
N PRO A 67 -0.80 2.49 8.57
CA PRO A 67 0.50 2.13 9.14
C PRO A 67 0.87 0.65 8.96
N ARG A 68 -0.13 -0.26 8.96
CA ARG A 68 0.11 -1.70 8.77
C ARG A 68 0.56 -1.99 7.35
N LEU A 69 -0.17 -1.45 6.36
CA LEU A 69 0.20 -1.56 4.96
C LEU A 69 1.58 -0.92 4.69
N LYS A 70 1.83 0.27 5.25
CA LYS A 70 3.12 0.97 5.13
C LYS A 70 4.28 0.11 5.63
N ALA A 71 4.18 -0.46 6.83
CA ALA A 71 5.23 -1.31 7.41
C ALA A 71 5.53 -2.50 6.50
N ARG A 72 4.49 -3.17 6.00
CA ARG A 72 4.67 -4.31 5.10
C ARG A 72 5.36 -3.92 3.79
N CYS A 73 4.94 -2.83 3.16
CA CYS A 73 5.56 -2.37 1.92
C CYS A 73 7.03 -1.98 2.15
N VAL A 74 7.35 -1.32 3.27
CA VAL A 74 8.73 -1.01 3.65
C VAL A 74 9.58 -2.29 3.79
N GLU A 75 9.04 -3.36 4.37
CA GLU A 75 9.74 -4.66 4.44
C GLU A 75 10.01 -5.25 3.04
N VAL A 76 9.03 -5.23 2.14
CA VAL A 76 9.19 -5.76 0.78
C VAL A 76 10.23 -4.95 0.01
N VAL A 77 10.15 -3.62 0.09
CA VAL A 77 11.10 -2.71 -0.56
C VAL A 77 12.50 -2.91 0.00
N ALA A 78 12.67 -2.92 1.32
CA ALA A 78 13.97 -3.12 1.94
C ALA A 78 14.59 -4.50 1.64
N ALA A 79 13.78 -5.50 1.25
CA ALA A 79 14.28 -6.84 0.90
C ALA A 79 14.69 -6.99 -0.54
N ASN A 80 14.17 -6.12 -1.40
CA ASN A 80 14.36 -6.21 -2.83
C ASN A 80 14.80 -4.85 -3.38
N LEU A 81 15.59 -4.10 -2.60
CA LEU A 81 15.90 -2.70 -2.88
C LEU A 81 16.39 -2.49 -4.31
N ASP A 82 17.37 -3.29 -4.76
CA ASP A 82 17.93 -3.16 -6.10
C ASP A 82 16.88 -3.38 -7.20
N ALA A 83 16.00 -4.36 -7.02
CA ALA A 83 14.91 -4.63 -7.95
C ALA A 83 13.84 -3.53 -7.92
N VAL A 84 13.47 -3.04 -6.73
CA VAL A 84 12.50 -1.94 -6.58
C VAL A 84 13.04 -0.64 -7.15
N MET A 85 14.33 -0.32 -6.94
CA MET A 85 14.97 0.89 -7.47
C MET A 85 14.96 0.95 -9.01
N ALA A 86 14.90 -0.21 -9.66
CA ALA A 86 14.78 -0.30 -11.12
C ALA A 86 13.34 -0.06 -11.63
N THR A 87 12.32 -0.05 -10.76
CA THR A 87 10.92 0.13 -11.15
C THR A 87 10.56 1.61 -11.33
N GLU A 88 9.65 1.89 -12.27
CA GLU A 88 9.05 3.22 -12.41
C GLU A 88 8.27 3.64 -11.15
N GLY A 89 7.65 2.66 -10.47
CA GLY A 89 6.95 2.89 -9.20
C GLY A 89 7.83 3.53 -8.13
N TYR A 90 9.11 3.17 -8.08
CA TYR A 90 10.07 3.78 -7.15
C TYR A 90 10.46 5.21 -7.54
N LYS A 91 10.63 5.50 -8.83
CA LYS A 91 10.90 6.86 -9.32
C LYS A 91 9.74 7.81 -8.98
N HIS A 92 8.51 7.33 -9.18
CA HIS A 92 7.31 8.06 -8.76
C HIS A 92 7.27 8.27 -7.25
N LEU A 93 7.55 7.23 -6.46
CA LEU A 93 7.59 7.33 -5.00
C LEU A 93 8.59 8.40 -4.51
N MET A 94 9.79 8.44 -5.10
CA MET A 94 10.82 9.44 -4.79
C MET A 94 10.37 10.87 -5.10
N ALA A 95 9.60 11.07 -6.17
CA ALA A 95 9.07 12.39 -6.52
C ALA A 95 7.91 12.82 -5.62
N SER A 96 7.16 11.86 -5.07
CA SER A 96 5.93 12.13 -4.30
C SER A 96 6.16 12.39 -2.81
N SER A 97 7.15 11.76 -2.16
CA SER A 97 7.32 11.94 -0.70
C SER A 97 8.75 11.72 -0.19
N LEU A 98 9.30 12.76 0.45
CA LEU A 98 10.59 12.69 1.15
C LEU A 98 10.51 11.91 2.48
N LEU A 99 9.34 11.86 3.12
CA LEU A 99 9.15 11.18 4.42
C LEU A 99 9.29 9.66 4.28
N VAL A 100 8.73 9.10 3.21
CA VAL A 100 8.85 7.66 2.92
C VAL A 100 10.30 7.25 2.72
N MET A 101 11.12 8.12 2.14
CA MET A 101 12.56 7.87 1.96
C MET A 101 13.29 7.69 3.30
N ASN A 102 12.97 8.52 4.31
CA ASN A 102 13.56 8.39 5.64
C ASN A 102 13.21 7.06 6.31
N ASP A 103 11.98 6.59 6.15
CA ASP A 103 11.56 5.29 6.70
C ASP A 103 12.23 4.11 5.99
N LEU A 104 12.38 4.17 4.67
CA LEU A 104 13.15 3.18 3.92
C LEU A 104 14.61 3.16 4.38
N LEU A 105 15.27 4.32 4.48
CA LEU A 105 16.65 4.41 4.95
C LEU A 105 16.83 3.82 6.36
N ARG A 106 15.89 4.07 7.28
CA ARG A 106 15.86 3.45 8.61
C ARG A 106 15.73 1.93 8.52
N ALA A 107 14.80 1.42 7.71
CA ALA A 107 14.55 -0.01 7.56
C ALA A 107 15.77 -0.75 6.97
N VAL A 108 16.42 -0.16 5.96
CA VAL A 108 17.62 -0.72 5.34
C VAL A 108 18.80 -0.72 6.31
N ARG A 109 18.97 0.37 7.08
CA ARG A 109 20.01 0.46 8.11
C ARG A 109 19.82 -0.60 9.21
N GLY A 110 18.57 -0.87 9.60
CA GLY A 110 18.24 -1.85 10.64
C GLY A 110 18.54 -3.31 10.28
N ARG A 111 18.65 -3.66 8.99
CA ARG A 111 18.97 -5.04 8.56
C ARG A 111 20.44 -5.40 8.54
N LYS A 112 21.32 -4.40 8.56
CA LYS A 112 22.78 -4.61 8.43
C LYS A 112 23.46 -4.84 9.79
N SER A 113 22.68 -5.00 10.86
CA SER A 113 23.15 -5.21 12.25
C SER A 113 22.76 -6.58 12.78
#